data_AF-A0A2D8LWF5-F1
#
_entry.id   AF-A0A2D8LWF5-F1
#
_cell.length_a   1.000
_cell.length_b   1.000
_cell.length_c   1.000
_cell.angle_alpha   90.00
_cell.angle_beta   90.00
_cell.angle_gamma   90.00
#
_symmetry.space_group_name_H-M   'P 1'
#
loop_
_entity.id
_entity.type
_entity.pdbx_description
1 polymer ?
#
loop_
_entity_poly.entity_id
_entity_poly.type
_entity_poly.pdbx_seq_one_letter_code
_entity_poly.pdbx_strand_id
1 'polypeptide(L)'
;MSSQPLLPSPRALRRIVFPTGLFVVAVLAGACGGGDDGAAADDVVVDETTTTTEAAIVVDETTTTAPEEQPLSPPTTRGPAPVLDVDPIEGFGAINVVSGEPPYSGILAQLDADRAVVQAAALPPEQAPGTAPLTGLPLAESSIAERPAMVVKIDNTAAARPHAGLNDADLVYVTQVEGGFTRLAAVFHSQTPSEIGPVRSARTTDISVFTSLNEPVFVWSGANPGHRVLIRRYDMVDLGAATRSEYYRAADRPSVYDLMIDPTVLWGIAESIAEGGAPPAHFEYRNETTGLPASAQATSSFRIDYPSAAMEYAWNGSGWVRTQNSEPHLDADDIPIAPENVVIAEVRQVDTGKRDSAGSPVIEQQFIGSGRGWVFTDGQFVRVVWTKPSLDAAATWTTPDGVPVPLTPGQTWIELAPADSVTIGDS
;
A
#
# COMPACT_ATOMS: atom_id res chain seq x y z
N MET A 1 -9.59 -4.87 54.26
CA MET A 1 -10.70 -5.19 53.35
C MET A 1 -11.05 -3.90 52.63
N SER A 2 -10.40 -3.66 51.49
CA SER A 2 -10.59 -2.46 50.66
C SER A 2 -11.09 -2.88 49.29
N SER A 3 -12.12 -2.18 48.87
CA SER A 3 -12.88 -2.24 47.63
C SER A 3 -12.04 -1.97 46.38
N GLN A 4 -12.15 -2.84 45.38
CA GLN A 4 -11.82 -2.53 43.98
C GLN A 4 -13.10 -2.19 43.20
N PRO A 5 -13.10 -1.22 42.28
CA PRO A 5 -14.24 -0.96 41.41
C PRO A 5 -14.26 -1.92 40.21
N LEU A 6 -15.46 -2.40 39.89
CA LEU A 6 -15.80 -3.25 38.76
C LEU A 6 -15.67 -2.49 37.42
N LEU A 7 -15.03 -3.13 36.44
CA LEU A 7 -15.04 -2.73 35.03
C LEU A 7 -16.47 -2.88 34.44
N PRO A 8 -16.91 -2.01 33.52
CA PRO A 8 -18.24 -2.09 32.93
C PRO A 8 -18.34 -3.25 31.91
N SER A 9 -19.47 -3.97 31.94
CA SER A 9 -19.81 -5.05 31.00
C SER A 9 -20.14 -4.52 29.60
N PRO A 10 -19.82 -5.26 28.52
CA PRO A 10 -20.21 -4.90 27.16
C PRO A 10 -21.74 -4.96 26.98
N ARG A 11 -22.25 -3.97 26.23
CA ARG A 11 -23.68 -3.66 26.03
C ARG A 11 -24.44 -4.78 25.30
N ALA A 12 -25.69 -4.94 25.72
CA ALA A 12 -26.66 -5.92 25.26
C ALA A 12 -26.99 -5.83 23.76
N LEU A 13 -27.10 -7.00 23.13
CA LEU A 13 -27.72 -7.21 21.81
C LEU A 13 -29.13 -6.59 21.79
N ARG A 14 -29.36 -5.65 20.87
CA ARG A 14 -30.71 -5.26 20.48
C ARG A 14 -31.21 -6.23 19.41
N ARG A 15 -32.17 -7.08 19.78
CA ARG A 15 -33.03 -7.82 18.85
C ARG A 15 -33.83 -6.83 18.02
N ILE A 16 -33.59 -6.79 16.71
CA ILE A 16 -34.48 -6.12 15.75
C ILE A 16 -35.59 -7.10 15.38
N VAL A 17 -36.83 -6.67 15.60
CA VAL A 17 -38.08 -7.36 15.24
C VAL A 17 -38.50 -6.85 13.87
N PHE A 18 -38.66 -7.73 12.88
CA PHE A 18 -39.25 -7.42 11.58
C PHE A 18 -40.77 -7.33 11.66
N PRO A 19 -41.42 -6.31 11.04
CA PRO A 19 -42.83 -6.39 10.71
C PRO A 19 -43.03 -6.97 9.31
N THR A 20 -44.09 -7.77 9.22
CA THR A 20 -44.57 -8.55 8.08
C THR A 20 -45.53 -7.73 7.20
N GLY A 21 -45.58 -8.03 5.89
CA GLY A 21 -46.63 -7.60 4.94
C GLY A 21 -46.14 -6.55 3.93
N LEU A 22 -46.44 -6.57 2.63
CA LEU A 22 -47.60 -7.14 1.94
C LEU A 22 -47.26 -7.35 0.44
N PHE A 23 -47.78 -8.43 -0.13
CA PHE A 23 -47.77 -8.78 -1.56
C PHE A 23 -48.53 -7.75 -2.42
N VAL A 24 -47.98 -7.41 -3.60
CA VAL A 24 -48.78 -7.02 -4.78
C VAL A 24 -48.22 -7.72 -6.01
N VAL A 25 -49.07 -8.53 -6.63
CA VAL A 25 -48.90 -9.17 -7.93
C VAL A 25 -49.42 -8.23 -9.00
N ALA A 26 -48.67 -8.01 -10.07
CA ALA A 26 -49.21 -7.58 -11.36
C ALA A 26 -48.57 -8.41 -12.48
N VAL A 27 -49.43 -9.17 -13.15
CA VAL A 27 -49.18 -9.95 -14.37
C VAL A 27 -49.73 -9.14 -15.55
N LEU A 28 -49.03 -9.15 -16.69
CA LEU A 28 -49.49 -9.14 -18.10
C LEU A 28 -48.26 -8.77 -18.97
N ALA A 29 -47.60 -9.68 -19.71
CA ALA A 29 -47.98 -10.46 -20.91
C ALA A 29 -47.81 -9.71 -22.25
N GLY A 30 -47.08 -10.35 -23.18
CA GLY A 30 -47.03 -10.07 -24.64
C GLY A 30 -45.58 -9.90 -25.15
N ALA A 31 -44.90 -10.95 -25.65
CA ALA A 31 -44.82 -11.38 -27.08
C ALA A 31 -44.13 -10.33 -27.99
N CYS A 32 -43.34 -10.58 -29.04
CA CYS A 32 -42.68 -11.70 -29.74
C CYS A 32 -42.00 -11.07 -31.00
N GLY A 33 -40.89 -11.62 -31.53
CA GLY A 33 -40.38 -11.36 -32.90
C GLY A 33 -39.39 -10.19 -33.03
N GLY A 34 -38.28 -10.21 -33.79
CA GLY A 34 -37.79 -11.12 -34.84
C GLY A 34 -37.39 -10.32 -36.11
N GLY A 35 -36.19 -10.55 -36.67
CA GLY A 35 -35.74 -10.13 -38.02
C GLY A 35 -35.11 -8.72 -38.08
N ASP A 36 -33.84 -8.46 -38.45
CA ASP A 36 -32.95 -8.86 -39.56
C ASP A 36 -32.99 -7.92 -40.79
N ASP A 37 -31.80 -7.41 -41.13
CA ASP A 37 -31.23 -6.88 -42.39
C ASP A 37 -31.92 -5.84 -43.32
N GLY A 38 -31.08 -4.92 -43.83
CA GLY A 38 -31.09 -4.62 -45.28
C GLY A 38 -31.04 -3.15 -45.77
N ALA A 39 -29.82 -2.68 -46.04
CA ALA A 39 -29.31 -2.14 -47.32
C ALA A 39 -29.75 -0.79 -47.96
N ALA A 40 -28.70 -0.19 -48.57
CA ALA A 40 -28.63 0.67 -49.77
C ALA A 40 -28.98 2.16 -49.62
N ALA A 41 -28.36 3.12 -50.31
CA ALA A 41 -27.17 3.27 -51.15
C ALA A 41 -27.10 4.79 -51.47
N ASP A 42 -25.92 5.37 -51.71
CA ASP A 42 -25.61 6.10 -52.96
C ASP A 42 -24.26 6.84 -52.88
N ASP A 43 -23.38 6.45 -53.81
CA ASP A 43 -22.17 7.17 -54.24
C ASP A 43 -22.56 8.31 -55.17
N VAL A 44 -21.93 9.50 -55.04
CA VAL A 44 -21.49 10.32 -56.19
C VAL A 44 -20.25 11.15 -55.78
N VAL A 45 -19.15 10.94 -56.49
CA VAL A 45 -17.98 11.83 -56.57
C VAL A 45 -17.93 12.38 -58.00
N VAL A 46 -17.82 13.69 -58.21
CA VAL A 46 -17.02 14.32 -59.29
C VAL A 46 -16.60 15.74 -58.87
N ASP A 47 -15.44 16.12 -59.39
CA ASP A 47 -14.44 17.11 -59.03
C ASP A 47 -14.57 18.50 -59.72
N GLU A 48 -13.74 19.40 -59.22
CA GLU A 48 -13.03 20.52 -59.86
C GLU A 48 -13.57 21.97 -59.91
N THR A 49 -12.65 22.82 -59.43
CA THR A 49 -12.31 24.20 -59.81
C THR A 49 -13.11 25.37 -59.24
N THR A 50 -12.43 26.21 -58.46
CA THR A 50 -12.75 27.64 -58.39
C THR A 50 -11.51 28.49 -58.12
N THR A 51 -11.47 29.58 -58.89
CA THR A 51 -10.39 30.54 -59.08
C THR A 51 -10.26 31.51 -57.90
N THR A 52 -9.02 31.92 -57.66
CA THR A 52 -8.51 32.88 -56.68
C THR A 52 -9.19 34.26 -56.76
N THR A 53 -9.50 34.85 -55.61
CA THR A 53 -9.63 36.32 -55.46
C THR A 53 -8.97 36.71 -54.13
N GLU A 54 -7.93 37.54 -54.20
CA GLU A 54 -7.23 38.11 -53.06
C GLU A 54 -8.14 39.08 -52.29
N ALA A 55 -8.15 38.94 -50.97
CA ALA A 55 -8.45 40.04 -50.05
C ALA A 55 -7.43 39.98 -48.91
N ALA A 56 -6.72 41.09 -48.75
CA ALA A 56 -5.61 41.26 -47.82
C ALA A 56 -5.99 40.90 -46.36
N ILE A 57 -5.19 40.03 -45.74
CA ILE A 57 -5.18 39.83 -44.30
C ILE A 57 -3.95 40.56 -43.76
N VAL A 58 -4.22 41.55 -42.92
CA VAL A 58 -3.23 42.26 -42.10
C VAL A 58 -2.61 41.22 -41.17
N VAL A 59 -1.29 41.03 -41.28
CA VAL A 59 -0.52 40.26 -40.30
C VAL A 59 -0.36 41.15 -39.07
N ASP A 60 -1.16 40.89 -38.04
CA ASP A 60 -0.89 41.37 -36.70
C ASP A 60 0.10 40.37 -36.08
N GLU A 61 1.37 40.78 -35.90
CA GLU A 61 2.33 40.01 -35.13
C GLU A 61 1.94 40.09 -33.64
N THR A 62 0.91 39.33 -33.25
CA THR A 62 0.71 39.00 -31.86
C THR A 62 1.85 38.09 -31.44
N THR A 63 2.81 38.67 -30.74
CA THR A 63 3.82 37.94 -30.00
C THR A 63 3.09 37.05 -29.00
N THR A 64 2.93 35.76 -29.32
CA THR A 64 2.49 34.77 -28.35
C THR A 64 3.61 34.65 -27.31
N THR A 65 3.54 35.47 -26.28
CA THR A 65 4.28 35.21 -25.04
C THR A 65 3.85 33.84 -24.57
N ALA A 66 4.80 32.90 -24.52
CA ALA A 66 4.63 31.65 -23.81
C ALA A 66 4.06 31.96 -22.41
N PRO A 67 3.08 31.18 -21.91
CA PRO A 67 2.58 31.40 -20.56
C PRO A 67 3.77 31.37 -19.61
N GLU A 68 3.93 32.45 -18.85
CA GLU A 68 4.91 32.56 -17.78
C GLU A 68 4.65 31.40 -16.83
N GLU A 69 5.59 30.45 -16.78
CA GLU A 69 5.50 29.23 -15.98
C GLU A 69 5.34 29.67 -14.52
N GLN A 70 4.12 29.56 -13.98
CA GLN A 70 3.86 29.97 -12.60
C GLN A 70 4.78 29.15 -11.69
N PRO A 71 5.54 29.79 -10.78
CA PRO A 71 6.39 29.06 -9.87
C PRO A 71 5.53 28.10 -9.03
N LEU A 72 5.94 26.84 -8.99
CA LEU A 72 5.27 25.80 -8.21
C LEU A 72 5.11 26.29 -6.76
N SER A 73 3.93 26.06 -6.20
CA SER A 73 3.64 26.35 -4.80
C SER A 73 4.49 25.47 -3.89
N PRO A 74 4.82 25.92 -2.66
CA PRO A 74 5.55 25.12 -1.71
C PRO A 74 4.83 23.79 -1.44
N PRO A 75 5.56 22.72 -1.04
CA PRO A 75 5.07 21.35 -1.16
C PRO A 75 3.83 20.99 -0.34
N THR A 76 3.28 21.89 0.51
CA THR A 76 2.05 21.64 1.25
C THR A 76 1.27 22.91 1.64
N THR A 77 -0.04 22.76 1.83
CA THR A 77 -0.92 23.66 2.61
C THR A 77 -1.10 23.22 4.07
N ARG A 78 -0.55 22.05 4.45
CA ARG A 78 -0.72 21.45 5.77
C ARG A 78 0.26 22.09 6.75
N GLY A 79 -0.28 22.84 7.70
CA GLY A 79 0.50 23.32 8.85
C GLY A 79 1.10 22.15 9.67
N PRO A 80 2.03 22.43 10.58
CA PRO A 80 2.59 21.42 11.48
C PRO A 80 1.47 20.73 12.27
N ALA A 81 1.64 19.43 12.54
CA ALA A 81 0.70 18.72 13.41
C ALA A 81 0.62 19.39 14.79
N PRO A 82 -0.56 19.40 15.45
CA PRO A 82 -0.69 19.92 16.80
C PRO A 82 0.22 19.15 17.75
N VAL A 83 0.94 19.86 18.62
CA VAL A 83 1.83 19.23 19.62
C VAL A 83 1.00 18.40 20.60
N LEU A 84 1.23 17.09 20.61
CA LEU A 84 0.79 16.14 21.61
C LEU A 84 1.95 15.93 22.59
N ASP A 85 1.64 16.01 23.88
CA ASP A 85 2.59 15.62 24.92
C ASP A 85 2.56 14.09 25.03
N VAL A 86 3.61 13.45 24.51
CA VAL A 86 3.70 11.99 24.45
C VAL A 86 4.67 11.51 25.52
N ASP A 87 4.15 10.80 26.53
CA ASP A 87 4.98 10.20 27.55
C ASP A 87 5.95 9.18 26.92
N PRO A 88 7.28 9.35 27.09
CA PRO A 88 8.25 8.41 26.54
C PRO A 88 8.02 7.03 27.13
N ILE A 89 8.12 6.00 26.30
CA ILE A 89 7.91 4.65 26.80
C ILE A 89 9.19 4.15 27.48
N GLU A 90 9.14 4.02 28.81
CA GLU A 90 10.21 3.44 29.61
C GLU A 90 10.22 1.90 29.54
N GLY A 91 10.69 1.39 28.40
CA GLY A 91 10.94 -0.04 28.21
C GLY A 91 9.67 -0.88 28.04
N PHE A 92 9.84 -1.99 27.33
CA PHE A 92 8.83 -3.03 27.24
C PHE A 92 9.42 -4.32 27.77
N GLY A 93 8.62 -5.03 28.58
CA GLY A 93 8.99 -6.32 29.10
C GLY A 93 8.92 -7.40 28.01
N ALA A 94 9.10 -8.65 28.42
CA ALA A 94 8.77 -9.79 27.60
C ALA A 94 7.44 -10.39 28.07
N ILE A 95 6.58 -10.81 27.13
CA ILE A 95 5.27 -11.37 27.44
C ILE A 95 5.19 -12.86 27.10
N ASN A 96 4.51 -13.63 27.94
CA ASN A 96 4.18 -15.02 27.64
C ASN A 96 2.87 -15.07 26.85
N VAL A 97 2.97 -15.29 25.54
CA VAL A 97 1.80 -15.37 24.64
C VAL A 97 1.17 -16.76 24.68
N VAL A 98 2.00 -17.80 24.74
CA VAL A 98 1.60 -19.20 24.76
C VAL A 98 2.34 -19.90 25.89
N SER A 99 1.60 -20.62 26.73
CA SER A 99 2.16 -21.35 27.88
C SER A 99 3.19 -22.39 27.41
N GLY A 100 4.37 -22.39 28.02
CA GLY A 100 5.45 -23.33 27.71
C GLY A 100 6.34 -22.92 26.53
N GLU A 101 6.02 -21.84 25.80
CA GLU A 101 6.93 -21.25 24.82
C GLU A 101 7.84 -20.19 25.46
N PRO A 102 9.01 -19.90 24.86
CA PRO A 102 9.83 -18.75 25.25
C PRO A 102 9.02 -17.44 25.23
N PRO A 103 9.29 -16.48 26.13
CA PRO A 103 8.60 -15.20 26.12
C PRO A 103 8.91 -14.43 24.83
N TYR A 104 7.94 -13.66 24.36
CA TYR A 104 8.09 -12.77 23.21
C TYR A 104 8.55 -11.39 23.69
N SER A 105 9.64 -10.89 23.11
CA SER A 105 10.32 -9.64 23.47
C SER A 105 10.12 -8.52 22.44
N GLY A 106 9.33 -8.76 21.38
CA GLY A 106 8.97 -7.70 20.43
C GLY A 106 8.04 -6.68 21.07
N ILE A 107 8.18 -5.42 20.69
CA ILE A 107 7.47 -4.29 21.30
C ILE A 107 6.08 -4.10 20.67
N LEU A 108 5.94 -4.45 19.38
CA LEU A 108 4.79 -4.04 18.57
C LEU A 108 3.52 -4.70 19.07
N ALA A 109 3.61 -5.97 19.45
CA ALA A 109 2.46 -6.70 19.98
C ALA A 109 2.16 -6.42 21.47
N GLN A 110 2.86 -5.46 22.07
CA GLN A 110 2.64 -4.97 23.43
C GLN A 110 2.07 -3.54 23.46
N LEU A 111 1.98 -2.89 22.30
CA LEU A 111 1.44 -1.55 22.17
C LEU A 111 -0.08 -1.57 22.05
N ASP A 112 -0.70 -0.61 22.73
CA ASP A 112 -2.08 -0.19 22.46
C ASP A 112 -2.11 0.52 21.09
N ALA A 113 -3.11 0.24 20.27
CA ALA A 113 -3.15 0.67 18.87
C ALA A 113 -3.25 2.19 18.72
N ASP A 114 -4.02 2.81 19.62
CA ASP A 114 -4.27 4.26 19.66
C ASP A 114 -3.16 5.03 20.39
N ARG A 115 -2.28 4.35 21.13
CA ARG A 115 -1.27 5.03 21.94
C ARG A 115 -0.20 5.63 21.06
N ALA A 116 -0.15 6.95 21.02
CA ALA A 116 0.99 7.68 20.48
C ALA A 116 2.27 7.38 21.29
N VAL A 117 3.37 7.14 20.59
CA VAL A 117 4.71 6.86 21.14
C VAL A 117 5.73 7.92 20.76
N VAL A 118 5.42 8.68 19.70
CA VAL A 118 6.12 9.91 19.31
C VAL A 118 5.08 10.93 18.85
N GLN A 119 5.48 12.19 18.84
CA GLN A 119 4.69 13.27 18.28
C GLN A 119 4.52 13.09 16.76
N ALA A 120 3.32 13.32 16.23
CA ALA A 120 3.10 13.37 14.79
C ALA A 120 3.87 14.54 14.16
N ALA A 121 4.51 14.31 13.00
CA ALA A 121 5.27 15.35 12.30
C ALA A 121 4.39 16.21 11.38
N ALA A 122 3.34 15.62 10.79
CA ALA A 122 2.42 16.30 9.89
C ALA A 122 0.99 15.77 10.06
N LEU A 123 0.00 16.57 9.67
CA LEU A 123 -1.39 16.11 9.58
C LEU A 123 -1.55 15.08 8.45
N PRO A 124 -2.47 14.11 8.59
CA PRO A 124 -2.77 13.15 7.53
C PRO A 124 -3.13 13.85 6.20
N PRO A 125 -2.82 13.24 5.05
CA PRO A 125 -3.26 13.75 3.76
C PRO A 125 -4.77 13.81 3.65
N GLU A 126 -5.27 14.91 3.09
CA GLU A 126 -6.66 14.99 2.68
C GLU A 126 -6.85 14.18 1.41
N GLN A 127 -7.86 13.32 1.40
CA GLN A 127 -8.22 12.52 0.24
C GLN A 127 -9.09 13.35 -0.70
N ALA A 128 -8.62 13.53 -1.94
CA ALA A 128 -9.44 14.15 -2.98
C ALA A 128 -10.58 13.21 -3.39
N PRO A 129 -11.83 13.69 -3.52
CA PRO A 129 -12.95 12.89 -4.00
C PRO A 129 -12.67 12.30 -5.39
N GLY A 130 -12.97 11.01 -5.59
CA GLY A 130 -12.76 10.33 -6.87
C GLY A 130 -11.30 9.94 -7.16
N THR A 131 -10.39 10.16 -6.21
CA THR A 131 -8.98 9.78 -6.30
C THR A 131 -8.69 8.58 -5.40
N ALA A 132 -7.88 7.65 -5.91
CA ALA A 132 -7.38 6.52 -5.16
C ALA A 132 -6.47 7.01 -4.01
N PRO A 133 -6.80 6.71 -2.74
CA PRO A 133 -6.09 7.25 -1.58
C PRO A 133 -4.62 6.83 -1.50
N LEU A 134 -4.27 5.67 -2.07
CA LEU A 134 -2.94 5.08 -1.96
C LEU A 134 -2.06 5.27 -3.21
N THR A 135 -2.58 5.91 -4.27
CA THR A 135 -1.80 6.17 -5.49
C THR A 135 -1.94 7.60 -6.02
N GLY A 136 -2.96 8.37 -5.60
CA GLY A 136 -3.21 9.70 -6.14
C GLY A 136 -3.76 9.71 -7.58
N LEU A 137 -4.02 8.54 -8.16
CA LEU A 137 -4.62 8.39 -9.49
C LEU A 137 -6.15 8.43 -9.42
N PRO A 138 -6.86 8.80 -10.50
CA PRO A 138 -8.32 8.68 -10.56
C PRO A 138 -8.78 7.24 -10.31
N LEU A 139 -9.85 7.08 -9.54
CA LEU A 139 -10.51 5.78 -9.39
C LEU A 139 -11.14 5.37 -10.72
N ALA A 140 -10.92 4.10 -11.14
CA ALA A 140 -11.55 3.55 -12.32
C ALA A 140 -13.08 3.46 -12.18
N GLU A 141 -13.56 3.18 -10.96
CA GLU A 141 -14.97 3.08 -10.63
C GLU A 141 -15.25 3.69 -9.25
N SER A 142 -16.41 4.34 -9.08
CA SER A 142 -16.80 4.92 -7.80
C SER A 142 -17.12 3.88 -6.73
N SER A 143 -17.43 2.64 -7.13
CA SER A 143 -17.64 1.48 -6.25
C SER A 143 -16.39 1.16 -5.40
N ILE A 144 -15.20 1.47 -5.90
CA ILE A 144 -13.93 1.21 -5.22
C ILE A 144 -13.70 2.20 -4.06
N ALA A 145 -14.31 3.39 -4.11
CA ALA A 145 -14.00 4.49 -3.19
C ALA A 145 -14.17 4.16 -1.71
N GLU A 146 -15.06 3.22 -1.37
CA GLU A 146 -15.39 2.80 0.00
C GLU A 146 -14.85 1.41 0.35
N ARG A 147 -14.21 0.72 -0.60
CA ARG A 147 -13.77 -0.68 -0.44
C ARG A 147 -12.56 -0.76 0.51
N PRO A 148 -12.49 -1.75 1.42
CA PRO A 148 -11.29 -1.95 2.22
C PRO A 148 -10.10 -2.37 1.35
N ALA A 149 -8.92 -1.89 1.73
CA ALA A 149 -7.67 -2.35 1.12
C ALA A 149 -7.43 -3.84 1.42
N MET A 150 -6.87 -4.57 0.47
CA MET A 150 -6.39 -5.94 0.67
C MET A 150 -4.88 -5.96 0.78
N VAL A 151 -4.38 -6.54 1.85
CA VAL A 151 -2.95 -6.78 2.05
C VAL A 151 -2.64 -8.26 1.89
N VAL A 152 -1.76 -8.58 0.96
CA VAL A 152 -1.30 -9.94 0.69
C VAL A 152 0.17 -10.08 1.08
N LYS A 153 0.48 -11.00 2.00
CA LYS A 153 1.88 -11.40 2.24
C LYS A 153 2.37 -12.25 1.10
N ILE A 154 3.45 -11.85 0.45
CA ILE A 154 4.02 -12.53 -0.71
C ILE A 154 5.48 -12.88 -0.42
N ASP A 155 5.90 -14.11 -0.74
CA ASP A 155 7.32 -14.51 -0.63
C ASP A 155 8.23 -13.52 -1.40
N ASN A 156 9.50 -13.36 -1.05
CA ASN A 156 10.42 -12.54 -1.86
C ASN A 156 11.77 -13.21 -2.12
N THR A 157 11.83 -14.54 -2.00
CA THR A 157 12.99 -15.33 -2.36
C THR A 157 13.04 -15.60 -3.86
N ALA A 158 14.22 -15.97 -4.37
CA ALA A 158 14.39 -16.27 -5.79
C ALA A 158 13.47 -17.39 -6.30
N ALA A 159 13.23 -18.42 -5.48
CA ALA A 159 12.39 -19.56 -5.83
C ALA A 159 10.88 -19.22 -5.92
N ALA A 160 10.48 -18.05 -5.45
CA ALA A 160 9.12 -17.55 -5.54
C ALA A 160 8.88 -16.56 -6.67
N ARG A 161 9.96 -16.04 -7.29
CA ARG A 161 9.87 -15.15 -8.44
C ARG A 161 9.71 -15.96 -9.74
N PRO A 162 8.97 -15.44 -10.73
CA PRO A 162 8.26 -14.16 -10.70
C PRO A 162 6.98 -14.18 -9.85
N HIS A 163 6.49 -13.02 -9.42
CA HIS A 163 5.27 -12.87 -8.61
C HIS A 163 4.07 -12.52 -9.47
N ALA A 164 2.87 -12.96 -9.10
CA ALA A 164 1.64 -12.52 -9.76
C ALA A 164 1.07 -11.24 -9.10
N GLY A 165 0.61 -10.30 -9.93
CA GLY A 165 -0.15 -9.11 -9.53
C GLY A 165 0.65 -7.98 -8.88
N LEU A 166 1.98 -8.03 -8.82
CA LEU A 166 2.75 -6.97 -8.12
C LEU A 166 2.68 -5.60 -8.80
N ASN A 167 2.57 -5.53 -10.13
CA ASN A 167 2.45 -4.26 -10.85
C ASN A 167 1.08 -3.58 -10.62
N ASP A 168 0.06 -4.33 -10.17
CA ASP A 168 -1.27 -3.81 -9.86
C ASP A 168 -1.41 -3.32 -8.41
N ALA A 169 -0.40 -3.52 -7.56
CA ALA A 169 -0.45 -3.07 -6.18
C ALA A 169 -0.41 -1.54 -6.07
N ASP A 170 -1.13 -0.96 -5.11
CA ASP A 170 -1.06 0.47 -4.82
C ASP A 170 0.22 0.76 -4.01
N LEU A 171 0.43 -0.02 -2.95
CA LEU A 171 1.63 0.04 -2.11
C LEU A 171 2.28 -1.34 -2.00
N VAL A 172 3.61 -1.39 -1.89
CA VAL A 172 4.33 -2.63 -1.57
C VAL A 172 5.32 -2.38 -0.44
N TYR A 173 5.08 -2.97 0.73
CA TYR A 173 6.06 -2.93 1.82
C TYR A 173 7.06 -4.08 1.70
N VAL A 174 8.34 -3.76 1.78
CA VAL A 174 9.43 -4.73 1.83
C VAL A 174 9.91 -4.84 3.27
N THR A 175 9.81 -6.05 3.83
CA THR A 175 10.10 -6.33 5.24
C THR A 175 11.17 -7.40 5.35
N GLN A 176 12.12 -7.25 6.28
CA GLN A 176 13.06 -8.30 6.65
C GLN A 176 12.33 -9.41 7.43
N VAL A 177 12.64 -10.66 7.10
CA VAL A 177 12.16 -11.86 7.78
C VAL A 177 13.33 -12.73 8.24
N GLU A 178 13.05 -13.94 8.75
CA GLU A 178 14.07 -14.83 9.29
C GLU A 178 15.17 -15.17 8.28
N GLY A 179 16.38 -15.37 8.79
CA GLY A 179 17.54 -15.64 7.97
C GLY A 179 18.03 -14.43 7.16
N GLY A 180 17.48 -13.23 7.37
CA GLY A 180 17.91 -12.01 6.69
C GLY A 180 17.32 -11.82 5.29
N PHE A 181 16.41 -12.71 4.87
CA PHE A 181 15.64 -12.56 3.64
C PHE A 181 14.60 -11.45 3.77
N THR A 182 13.98 -11.06 2.65
CA THR A 182 12.84 -10.14 2.65
C THR A 182 11.53 -10.86 2.33
N ARG A 183 10.43 -10.21 2.66
CA ARG A 183 9.06 -10.60 2.30
C ARG A 183 8.24 -9.36 1.98
N LEU A 184 7.36 -9.48 0.99
CA LEU A 184 6.51 -8.37 0.56
C LEU A 184 5.19 -8.40 1.34
N ALA A 185 4.62 -7.22 1.55
CA ALA A 185 3.21 -7.04 1.82
C ALA A 185 2.66 -6.07 0.76
N ALA A 186 2.01 -6.64 -0.25
CA ALA A 186 1.41 -5.87 -1.33
C ALA A 186 0.00 -5.45 -0.92
N VAL A 187 -0.29 -4.17 -1.05
CA VAL A 187 -1.56 -3.53 -0.68
C VAL A 187 -2.28 -3.16 -1.97
N PHE A 188 -3.49 -3.66 -2.12
CA PHE A 188 -4.35 -3.43 -3.26
C PHE A 188 -5.59 -2.67 -2.81
N HIS A 189 -5.91 -1.58 -3.50
CA HIS A 189 -7.15 -0.87 -3.29
C HIS A 189 -7.71 -0.31 -4.59
N SER A 190 -6.89 0.35 -5.41
CA SER A 190 -7.35 0.99 -6.65
C SER A 190 -7.55 0.01 -7.81
N GLN A 191 -6.86 -1.13 -7.78
CA GLN A 191 -6.87 -2.14 -8.84
C GLN A 191 -7.20 -3.54 -8.28
N THR A 192 -7.60 -4.45 -9.18
CA THR A 192 -7.91 -5.84 -8.87
C THR A 192 -7.24 -6.73 -9.91
N PRO A 193 -6.04 -7.29 -9.62
CA PRO A 193 -5.40 -8.24 -10.54
C PRO A 193 -6.19 -9.53 -10.65
N SER A 194 -5.91 -10.34 -11.67
CA SER A 194 -6.54 -11.66 -11.85
C SER A 194 -6.02 -12.71 -10.86
N GLU A 195 -4.76 -12.59 -10.44
CA GLU A 195 -4.08 -13.53 -9.55
C GLU A 195 -3.07 -12.78 -8.67
N ILE A 196 -2.88 -13.23 -7.42
CA ILE A 196 -1.82 -12.73 -6.54
C ILE A 196 -1.06 -13.90 -5.91
N GLY A 197 0.27 -13.81 -5.86
CA GLY A 197 1.09 -14.74 -5.10
C GLY A 197 2.56 -14.84 -5.53
N PRO A 198 3.31 -15.80 -4.97
CA PRO A 198 2.85 -16.80 -4.01
C PRO A 198 2.69 -16.27 -2.57
N VAL A 199 1.53 -16.58 -1.97
CA VAL A 199 1.14 -16.13 -0.64
C VAL A 199 1.99 -16.80 0.46
N ARG A 200 2.49 -15.98 1.38
CA ARG A 200 3.41 -16.40 2.43
C ARG A 200 3.01 -16.03 3.84
N SER A 201 3.84 -16.48 4.76
CA SER A 201 3.63 -16.36 6.18
C SER A 201 3.77 -14.91 6.68
N ALA A 202 2.92 -14.58 7.63
CA ALA A 202 2.91 -13.29 8.33
C ALA A 202 3.92 -13.25 9.50
N ARG A 203 4.28 -12.05 9.94
CA ARG A 203 5.19 -11.74 11.06
C ARG A 203 4.60 -10.63 11.93
N THR A 204 5.13 -10.41 13.13
CA THR A 204 4.62 -9.34 14.01
C THR A 204 4.91 -7.95 13.48
N THR A 205 5.96 -7.75 12.67
CA THR A 205 6.21 -6.50 11.93
C THR A 205 4.98 -6.05 11.15
N ASP A 206 4.23 -7.00 10.57
CA ASP A 206 3.05 -6.75 9.76
C ASP A 206 1.98 -5.93 10.50
N ILE A 207 1.89 -6.09 11.83
CA ILE A 207 0.96 -5.34 12.68
C ILE A 207 1.18 -3.84 12.52
N SER A 208 2.45 -3.39 12.55
CA SER A 208 2.79 -1.97 12.36
C SER A 208 2.63 -1.47 10.93
N VAL A 209 2.48 -2.37 9.96
CA VAL A 209 2.36 -1.99 8.54
C VAL A 209 0.89 -1.84 8.14
N PHE A 210 -0.01 -2.69 8.65
CA PHE A 210 -1.36 -2.81 8.10
C PHE A 210 -2.43 -2.06 8.90
N THR A 211 -2.18 -1.80 10.18
CA THR A 211 -3.16 -1.17 11.09
C THR A 211 -3.58 0.24 10.64
N SER A 212 -2.71 0.96 9.93
CA SER A 212 -3.05 2.27 9.34
C SER A 212 -3.87 2.21 8.04
N LEU A 213 -4.36 1.05 7.63
CA LEU A 213 -5.15 0.85 6.41
C LEU A 213 -6.66 0.69 6.68
N ASN A 214 -7.13 1.05 7.87
CA ASN A 214 -8.55 1.02 8.25
C ASN A 214 -9.19 -0.37 8.14
N GLU A 215 -8.75 -1.28 9.01
CA GLU A 215 -9.20 -2.69 9.08
C GLU A 215 -9.11 -3.44 7.73
N PRO A 216 -7.90 -3.54 7.13
CA PRO A 216 -7.75 -4.13 5.81
C PRO A 216 -8.09 -5.62 5.78
N VAL A 217 -8.37 -6.12 4.58
CA VAL A 217 -8.42 -7.55 4.30
C VAL A 217 -7.02 -8.13 4.36
N PHE A 218 -6.79 -9.12 5.23
CA PHE A 218 -5.46 -9.69 5.40
C PHE A 218 -5.35 -11.13 4.88
N VAL A 219 -4.49 -11.33 3.88
CA VAL A 219 -4.29 -12.57 3.14
C VAL A 219 -2.88 -13.10 3.36
N TRP A 220 -2.78 -14.30 3.96
CA TRP A 220 -1.50 -14.86 4.42
C TRP A 220 -1.60 -16.38 4.61
N SER A 221 -0.46 -17.08 4.65
CA SER A 221 -0.42 -18.56 4.67
C SER A 221 0.06 -19.19 5.98
N GLY A 222 0.02 -18.44 7.08
CA GLY A 222 0.35 -18.92 8.42
C GLY A 222 1.46 -18.14 9.10
N ALA A 223 1.72 -18.46 10.37
CA ALA A 223 2.78 -17.88 11.19
C ALA A 223 3.06 -18.83 12.35
N ASN A 224 4.19 -18.64 13.02
CA ASN A 224 4.48 -19.38 14.25
C ASN A 224 3.36 -19.15 15.29
N PRO A 225 3.03 -20.14 16.14
CA PRO A 225 1.82 -20.10 16.98
C PRO A 225 1.68 -18.81 17.81
N GLY A 226 2.74 -18.36 18.49
CA GLY A 226 2.73 -17.11 19.23
C GLY A 226 2.44 -15.88 18.35
N HIS A 227 3.08 -15.76 17.18
CA HIS A 227 2.83 -14.63 16.27
C HIS A 227 1.42 -14.64 15.71
N ARG A 228 0.87 -15.81 15.38
CA ARG A 228 -0.53 -15.94 14.95
C ARG A 228 -1.51 -15.43 16.01
N VAL A 229 -1.25 -15.71 17.29
CA VAL A 229 -2.09 -15.18 18.39
C VAL A 229 -1.98 -13.66 18.47
N LEU A 230 -0.79 -13.10 18.28
CA LEU A 230 -0.57 -11.65 18.35
C LEU A 230 -1.20 -10.90 17.17
N ILE A 231 -1.01 -11.39 15.94
CA ILE A 231 -1.57 -10.77 14.73
C ILE A 231 -3.10 -10.69 14.81
N ARG A 232 -3.76 -11.76 15.27
CA ARG A 232 -5.22 -11.84 15.40
C ARG A 232 -5.82 -11.00 16.54
N ARG A 233 -5.00 -10.23 17.27
CA ARG A 233 -5.50 -9.28 18.28
C ARG A 233 -5.84 -7.91 17.69
N TYR A 234 -5.36 -7.64 16.48
CA TYR A 234 -5.56 -6.35 15.82
C TYR A 234 -6.67 -6.47 14.79
N ASP A 235 -7.40 -5.37 14.62
CA ASP A 235 -8.59 -5.33 13.79
C ASP A 235 -8.20 -5.37 12.30
N MET A 236 -8.47 -6.53 11.70
CA MET A 236 -8.27 -6.82 10.28
C MET A 236 -9.20 -7.96 9.88
N VAL A 237 -9.59 -7.98 8.62
CA VAL A 237 -10.43 -9.06 8.09
C VAL A 237 -9.52 -10.25 7.74
N ASP A 238 -9.33 -11.17 8.70
CA ASP A 238 -8.46 -12.34 8.56
C ASP A 238 -9.03 -13.34 7.53
N LEU A 239 -8.43 -13.35 6.33
CA LEU A 239 -8.69 -14.31 5.26
C LEU A 239 -7.54 -15.32 5.10
N GLY A 240 -6.81 -15.64 6.16
CA GLY A 240 -5.67 -16.55 6.09
C GLY A 240 -5.99 -17.97 5.61
N ALA A 241 -5.04 -18.58 4.90
CA ALA A 241 -5.18 -19.88 4.23
C ALA A 241 -5.50 -21.07 5.16
N ALA A 242 -5.23 -20.94 6.47
CA ALA A 242 -5.50 -22.00 7.43
C ALA A 242 -7.00 -22.27 7.67
N THR A 243 -7.86 -21.33 7.29
CA THR A 243 -9.32 -21.38 7.53
C THR A 243 -10.13 -21.16 6.25
N ARG A 244 -9.48 -21.27 5.09
CA ARG A 244 -10.02 -20.86 3.78
C ARG A 244 -9.72 -21.92 2.72
N SER A 245 -10.59 -22.04 1.74
CA SER A 245 -10.47 -22.97 0.60
C SER A 245 -10.32 -22.28 -0.74
N GLU A 246 -10.37 -20.96 -0.76
CA GLU A 246 -10.28 -20.09 -1.93
C GLU A 246 -8.84 -19.95 -2.46
N TYR A 247 -7.87 -20.46 -1.70
CA TYR A 247 -6.50 -20.59 -2.13
C TYR A 247 -6.31 -21.82 -3.02
N TYR A 248 -5.44 -21.72 -4.03
CA TYR A 248 -5.04 -22.87 -4.83
C TYR A 248 -3.52 -23.00 -4.94
N ARG A 249 -3.08 -24.16 -5.44
CA ARG A 249 -1.68 -24.49 -5.65
C ARG A 249 -1.40 -24.49 -7.16
N ALA A 250 -0.55 -23.58 -7.60
CA ALA A 250 -0.13 -23.47 -9.00
C ALA A 250 0.80 -24.65 -9.36
N ALA A 251 0.43 -25.40 -10.40
CA ALA A 251 1.12 -26.67 -10.74
C ALA A 251 2.52 -26.48 -11.35
N ASP A 252 2.80 -25.28 -11.84
CA ASP A 252 4.06 -24.86 -12.46
C ASP A 252 5.08 -24.34 -11.44
N ARG A 253 4.70 -24.25 -10.16
CA ARG A 253 5.54 -23.72 -9.08
C ARG A 253 5.95 -24.82 -8.08
N PRO A 254 7.11 -24.69 -7.40
CA PRO A 254 7.49 -25.64 -6.36
C PRO A 254 6.54 -25.56 -5.15
N SER A 255 6.25 -26.70 -4.51
CA SER A 255 5.19 -26.92 -3.49
C SER A 255 5.10 -25.95 -2.30
N VAL A 256 6.14 -25.15 -2.03
CA VAL A 256 6.10 -24.14 -0.95
C VAL A 256 5.95 -22.72 -1.50
N TYR A 257 6.19 -22.51 -2.78
CA TYR A 257 6.14 -21.24 -3.48
C TYR A 257 5.01 -21.19 -4.52
N ASP A 258 3.96 -21.99 -4.35
CA ASP A 258 2.88 -22.24 -5.32
C ASP A 258 1.49 -21.81 -4.83
N LEU A 259 1.38 -21.24 -3.63
CA LEU A 259 0.07 -20.87 -3.07
C LEU A 259 -0.41 -19.55 -3.65
N MET A 260 -1.48 -19.55 -4.42
CA MET A 260 -2.03 -18.38 -5.11
C MET A 260 -3.46 -18.08 -4.65
N ILE A 261 -3.95 -16.88 -4.97
CA ILE A 261 -5.33 -16.45 -4.74
C ILE A 261 -5.88 -15.68 -5.94
N ASP A 262 -7.20 -15.73 -6.10
CA ASP A 262 -7.98 -14.78 -6.90
C ASP A 262 -8.51 -13.69 -5.95
N PRO A 263 -8.06 -12.44 -6.07
CA PRO A 263 -8.46 -11.39 -5.14
C PRO A 263 -9.93 -10.97 -5.31
N THR A 264 -10.53 -11.17 -6.48
CA THR A 264 -11.96 -10.88 -6.72
C THR A 264 -12.83 -11.72 -5.79
N VAL A 265 -12.52 -13.01 -5.66
CA VAL A 265 -13.22 -13.93 -4.75
C VAL A 265 -13.05 -13.49 -3.29
N LEU A 266 -11.83 -13.12 -2.90
CA LEU A 266 -11.55 -12.72 -1.52
C LEU A 266 -12.20 -11.38 -1.15
N TRP A 267 -12.25 -10.40 -2.05
CA TRP A 267 -13.02 -9.18 -1.83
C TRP A 267 -14.52 -9.44 -1.71
N GLY A 268 -15.09 -10.31 -2.56
CA GLY A 268 -16.51 -10.70 -2.44
C GLY A 268 -16.83 -11.36 -1.09
N ILE A 269 -15.89 -12.11 -0.51
CA ILE A 269 -16.03 -12.64 0.85
C ILE A 269 -15.92 -11.49 1.86
N ALA A 270 -14.91 -10.63 1.72
CA ALA A 270 -14.69 -9.50 2.62
C ALA A 270 -15.93 -8.60 2.69
N GLU A 271 -16.56 -8.25 1.58
CA GLU A 271 -17.80 -7.45 1.56
C GLU A 271 -18.94 -8.03 2.43
N SER A 272 -18.93 -9.35 2.67
CA SER A 272 -19.94 -10.01 3.51
C SER A 272 -19.61 -10.05 5.01
N ILE A 273 -18.35 -9.80 5.39
CA ILE A 273 -17.86 -9.97 6.77
C ILE A 273 -17.01 -8.81 7.31
N ALA A 274 -16.55 -7.92 6.43
CA ALA A 274 -15.68 -6.80 6.75
C ALA A 274 -16.49 -5.67 7.35
N GLU A 275 -15.96 -5.09 8.42
CA GLU A 275 -16.43 -3.82 8.98
C GLU A 275 -15.51 -2.64 8.58
N GLY A 276 -14.33 -2.94 8.02
CA GLY A 276 -13.38 -1.98 7.49
C GLY A 276 -13.86 -1.22 6.25
N GLY A 277 -13.27 -0.05 6.03
CA GLY A 277 -13.60 0.84 4.93
C GLY A 277 -12.37 1.26 4.13
N ALA A 278 -12.54 2.27 3.27
CA ALA A 278 -11.44 2.81 2.48
C ALA A 278 -10.23 3.17 3.35
N PRO A 279 -9.00 2.87 2.90
CA PRO A 279 -7.81 3.27 3.62
C PRO A 279 -7.67 4.80 3.55
N PRO A 280 -7.14 5.45 4.60
CA PRO A 280 -6.79 6.85 4.51
C PRO A 280 -5.66 7.04 3.49
N ALA A 281 -5.54 8.24 2.93
CA ALA A 281 -4.38 8.57 2.12
C ALA A 281 -3.10 8.53 2.99
N HIS A 282 -2.07 7.84 2.51
CA HIS A 282 -0.78 7.72 3.23
C HIS A 282 0.24 8.77 2.77
N PHE A 283 0.12 9.22 1.53
CA PHE A 283 1.03 10.17 0.93
C PHE A 283 0.29 11.38 0.37
N GLU A 284 1.00 12.51 0.29
CA GLU A 284 0.61 13.59 -0.61
C GLU A 284 1.08 13.24 -2.01
N TYR A 285 0.30 13.61 -3.03
CA TYR A 285 0.70 13.44 -4.41
C TYR A 285 0.84 14.81 -5.08
N ARG A 286 1.86 14.93 -5.93
CA ARG A 286 2.10 16.12 -6.74
C ARG A 286 0.96 16.32 -7.74
N ASN A 287 0.72 17.59 -8.05
CA ASN A 287 -0.12 18.03 -9.15
C ASN A 287 0.64 19.09 -9.96
N GLU A 288 -0.01 19.68 -10.96
CA GLU A 288 0.59 20.70 -11.86
C GLU A 288 1.20 21.90 -11.12
N THR A 289 0.82 22.14 -9.86
CA THR A 289 1.26 23.28 -9.05
C THR A 289 2.13 22.91 -7.86
N THR A 290 2.35 21.62 -7.58
CA THR A 290 3.08 21.16 -6.39
C THR A 290 4.45 20.58 -6.78
N GLY A 291 5.51 21.30 -6.41
CA GLY A 291 6.89 20.87 -6.64
C GLY A 291 7.48 20.01 -5.52
N LEU A 292 8.67 19.46 -5.77
CA LEU A 292 9.47 18.83 -4.72
C LEU A 292 10.14 19.88 -3.81
N PRO A 293 10.47 19.54 -2.56
CA PRO A 293 11.23 20.43 -1.69
C PRO A 293 12.57 20.84 -2.29
N ALA A 294 13.06 22.04 -1.97
CA ALA A 294 14.34 22.56 -2.48
C ALA A 294 15.56 21.69 -2.13
N SER A 295 15.44 20.79 -1.15
CA SER A 295 16.48 19.82 -0.77
C SER A 295 16.58 18.60 -1.70
N ALA A 296 15.67 18.46 -2.67
CA ALA A 296 15.67 17.36 -3.62
C ALA A 296 16.93 17.35 -4.48
N GLN A 297 17.46 16.15 -4.72
CA GLN A 297 18.70 15.91 -5.47
C GLN A 297 18.45 14.87 -6.55
N ALA A 298 18.93 15.10 -7.77
CA ALA A 298 18.86 14.12 -8.83
C ALA A 298 19.68 12.86 -8.47
N THR A 299 19.15 11.69 -8.82
CA THR A 299 19.90 10.43 -8.77
C THR A 299 19.37 9.46 -9.83
N SER A 300 20.26 8.66 -10.40
CA SER A 300 19.91 7.62 -11.37
C SER A 300 19.69 6.26 -10.73
N SER A 301 20.20 6.04 -9.52
CA SER A 301 20.20 4.72 -8.89
C SER A 301 20.33 4.81 -7.37
N PHE A 302 19.96 3.73 -6.68
CA PHE A 302 20.27 3.48 -5.28
C PHE A 302 20.16 1.98 -4.96
N ARG A 303 20.71 1.61 -3.81
CA ARG A 303 20.79 0.23 -3.32
C ARG A 303 20.46 0.14 -1.84
N ILE A 304 19.82 -0.96 -1.46
CA ILE A 304 19.47 -1.30 -0.07
C ILE A 304 19.97 -2.71 0.23
N ASP A 305 20.88 -2.84 1.20
CA ASP A 305 21.47 -4.10 1.61
C ASP A 305 20.77 -4.69 2.85
N TYR A 306 19.99 -5.74 2.64
CA TYR A 306 19.50 -6.60 3.71
C TYR A 306 20.52 -7.71 4.01
N PRO A 307 20.50 -8.34 5.19
CA PRO A 307 21.52 -9.33 5.56
C PRO A 307 21.65 -10.52 4.61
N SER A 308 20.60 -10.86 3.84
CA SER A 308 20.66 -11.95 2.85
C SER A 308 19.96 -11.60 1.54
N ALA A 309 19.80 -10.30 1.25
CA ALA A 309 19.21 -9.84 0.02
C ALA A 309 19.66 -8.41 -0.31
N ALA A 310 19.82 -8.07 -1.57
CA ALA A 310 20.11 -6.71 -2.02
C ALA A 310 19.02 -6.21 -2.97
N MET A 311 18.48 -5.03 -2.70
CA MET A 311 17.50 -4.38 -3.57
C MET A 311 18.20 -3.24 -4.29
N GLU A 312 18.09 -3.22 -5.60
CA GLU A 312 18.72 -2.23 -6.46
C GLU A 312 17.63 -1.58 -7.29
N TYR A 313 17.68 -0.26 -7.40
CA TYR A 313 16.69 0.53 -8.12
C TYR A 313 17.41 1.46 -9.08
N ALA A 314 16.97 1.48 -10.33
CA ALA A 314 17.47 2.36 -11.38
C ALA A 314 16.34 3.15 -12.03
N TRP A 315 16.49 4.47 -12.13
CA TRP A 315 15.51 5.34 -12.77
C TRP A 315 15.52 5.13 -14.29
N ASN A 316 14.36 4.84 -14.89
CA ASN A 316 14.23 4.66 -16.34
C ASN A 316 13.62 5.86 -17.08
N GLY A 317 13.31 6.95 -16.37
CA GLY A 317 12.61 8.12 -16.93
C GLY A 317 11.15 8.25 -16.48
N SER A 318 10.52 7.17 -16.00
CA SER A 318 9.14 7.18 -15.49
C SER A 318 8.96 6.42 -14.16
N GLY A 319 9.80 5.43 -13.88
CA GLY A 319 9.75 4.62 -12.67
C GLY A 319 11.13 4.09 -12.25
N TRP A 320 11.19 3.54 -11.04
CA TRP A 320 12.39 2.95 -10.45
C TRP A 320 12.44 1.44 -10.71
N VAL A 321 13.08 1.04 -11.81
CA VAL A 321 13.23 -0.37 -12.20
C VAL A 321 13.98 -1.13 -11.11
N ARG A 322 13.34 -2.15 -10.57
CA ARG A 322 13.82 -2.95 -9.46
C ARG A 322 14.58 -4.18 -9.94
N THR A 323 15.73 -4.40 -9.32
CA THR A 323 16.55 -5.61 -9.42
C THR A 323 16.74 -6.15 -8.01
N GLN A 324 16.80 -7.47 -7.86
CA GLN A 324 17.06 -8.10 -6.56
C GLN A 324 18.17 -9.13 -6.68
N ASN A 325 19.22 -8.96 -5.88
CA ASN A 325 20.45 -9.76 -5.95
C ASN A 325 21.03 -9.77 -7.37
N SER A 326 21.05 -8.60 -8.03
CA SER A 326 21.53 -8.43 -9.41
C SER A 326 20.73 -9.17 -10.49
N GLU A 327 19.58 -9.75 -10.15
CA GLU A 327 18.64 -10.36 -11.09
C GLU A 327 17.44 -9.43 -11.33
N PRO A 328 17.00 -9.21 -12.58
CA PRO A 328 15.81 -8.42 -12.89
C PRO A 328 14.60 -8.89 -12.10
N HIS A 329 13.86 -7.96 -11.50
CA HIS A 329 12.58 -8.29 -10.86
C HIS A 329 11.46 -8.11 -11.86
N LEU A 330 10.96 -9.22 -12.39
CA LEU A 330 9.78 -9.28 -13.25
C LEU A 330 8.59 -9.86 -12.49
N ASP A 331 7.38 -9.45 -12.87
CA ASP A 331 6.16 -10.16 -12.49
C ASP A 331 5.89 -11.38 -13.40
N ALA A 332 4.79 -12.09 -13.15
CA ALA A 332 4.44 -13.32 -13.85
C ALA A 332 4.07 -13.12 -15.33
N ASP A 333 3.84 -11.87 -15.74
CA ASP A 333 3.55 -11.46 -17.12
C ASP A 333 4.80 -10.92 -17.83
N ASP A 334 6.00 -11.18 -17.27
CA ASP A 334 7.31 -10.70 -17.72
C ASP A 334 7.45 -9.17 -17.74
N ILE A 335 6.65 -8.45 -16.95
CA ILE A 335 6.70 -7.00 -16.84
C ILE A 335 7.70 -6.60 -15.75
N PRO A 336 8.69 -5.72 -16.05
CA PRO A 336 9.60 -5.22 -15.03
C PRO A 336 8.88 -4.47 -13.92
N ILE A 337 9.19 -4.79 -12.66
CA ILE A 337 8.74 -4.02 -11.50
C ILE A 337 9.44 -2.65 -11.53
N ALA A 338 8.67 -1.58 -11.73
CA ALA A 338 9.20 -0.23 -11.87
C ALA A 338 8.28 0.84 -11.24
N PRO A 339 8.09 0.84 -9.91
CA PRO A 339 7.20 1.81 -9.24
C PRO A 339 7.62 3.26 -9.49
N GLU A 340 6.65 4.16 -9.54
CA GLU A 340 6.90 5.60 -9.66
C GLU A 340 7.67 6.14 -8.45
N ASN A 341 7.43 5.56 -7.26
CA ASN A 341 8.00 6.01 -6.01
C ASN A 341 8.62 4.87 -5.19
N VAL A 342 9.73 5.17 -4.53
CA VAL A 342 10.29 4.32 -3.48
C VAL A 342 10.55 5.16 -2.23
N VAL A 343 10.04 4.71 -1.10
CA VAL A 343 10.19 5.36 0.19
C VAL A 343 10.92 4.41 1.13
N ILE A 344 11.93 4.90 1.82
CA ILE A 344 12.75 4.09 2.72
C ILE A 344 12.59 4.61 4.15
N ALA A 345 12.29 3.71 5.08
CA ALA A 345 12.36 3.95 6.51
C ALA A 345 13.48 3.09 7.10
N GLU A 346 14.53 3.71 7.65
CA GLU A 346 15.47 2.96 8.47
C GLU A 346 14.81 2.63 9.80
N VAL A 347 14.75 1.34 10.10
CA VAL A 347 14.05 0.82 11.28
C VAL A 347 14.97 -0.08 12.09
N ARG A 348 14.79 -0.03 13.40
CA ARG A 348 15.51 -0.91 14.32
C ARG A 348 15.04 -2.35 14.15
N GLN A 349 16.01 -3.27 14.08
CA GLN A 349 15.79 -4.71 14.04
C GLN A 349 15.83 -5.27 15.48
N VAL A 350 14.79 -5.97 15.93
CA VAL A 350 14.68 -6.51 17.29
C VAL A 350 14.53 -8.03 17.26
N ASP A 351 15.42 -8.77 17.94
CA ASP A 351 15.23 -10.20 18.19
C ASP A 351 14.05 -10.39 19.16
N THR A 352 13.00 -11.04 18.68
CA THR A 352 11.77 -11.29 19.45
C THR A 352 11.93 -12.36 20.52
N GLY A 353 13.08 -13.04 20.60
CA GLY A 353 13.30 -14.21 21.45
C GLY A 353 12.68 -15.50 20.88
N LYS A 354 11.94 -15.41 19.76
CA LYS A 354 11.40 -16.55 19.03
C LYS A 354 12.37 -17.02 17.96
N ARG A 355 12.24 -18.29 17.58
CA ARG A 355 13.00 -18.91 16.50
C ARG A 355 12.03 -19.52 15.47
N ASP A 356 12.44 -19.55 14.21
CA ASP A 356 11.72 -20.32 13.19
C ASP A 356 12.02 -21.83 13.29
N SER A 357 11.44 -22.61 12.38
CA SER A 357 11.65 -24.06 12.32
C SER A 357 13.10 -24.47 11.98
N ALA A 358 13.90 -23.55 11.42
CA ALA A 358 15.32 -23.76 11.12
C ALA A 358 16.23 -23.27 12.26
N GLY A 359 15.68 -22.68 13.33
CA GLY A 359 16.42 -22.14 14.46
C GLY A 359 16.91 -20.70 14.26
N SER A 360 16.52 -20.02 13.18
CA SER A 360 16.89 -18.63 12.92
C SER A 360 16.13 -17.68 13.85
N PRO A 361 16.74 -16.58 14.33
CA PRO A 361 16.03 -15.56 15.09
C PRO A 361 14.90 -14.94 14.28
N VAL A 362 13.73 -14.83 14.92
CA VAL A 362 12.63 -14.04 14.34
C VAL A 362 12.84 -12.59 14.72
N ILE A 363 13.04 -11.78 13.69
CA ILE A 363 13.29 -10.35 13.82
C ILE A 363 11.97 -9.59 13.63
N GLU A 364 11.75 -8.63 14.51
CA GLU A 364 10.70 -7.63 14.39
C GLU A 364 11.32 -6.29 14.01
N GLN A 365 10.77 -5.66 12.97
CA GLN A 365 11.20 -4.35 12.53
C GLN A 365 10.35 -3.28 13.18
N GLN A 366 11.00 -2.31 13.83
CA GLN A 366 10.33 -1.27 14.60
C GLN A 366 9.87 -0.13 13.72
N PHE A 367 8.70 -0.31 13.09
CA PHE A 367 8.05 0.70 12.23
C PHE A 367 6.95 1.46 12.97
N ILE A 368 7.27 1.92 14.18
CA ILE A 368 6.53 2.92 14.96
C ILE A 368 7.58 3.77 15.66
N GLY A 369 7.34 5.07 15.75
CA GLY A 369 8.32 6.02 16.26
C GLY A 369 8.80 6.94 15.15
N SER A 370 10.08 7.28 15.16
CA SER A 370 10.67 8.15 14.15
C SER A 370 12.08 7.68 13.81
N GLY A 371 12.53 7.96 12.59
CA GLY A 371 13.86 7.60 12.13
C GLY A 371 14.25 8.31 10.84
N ARG A 372 15.48 8.05 10.38
CA ARG A 372 15.99 8.55 9.11
C ARG A 372 15.33 7.79 7.95
N GLY A 373 15.13 8.47 6.83
CA GLY A 373 14.62 7.85 5.64
C GLY A 373 14.96 8.61 4.37
N TRP A 374 14.46 8.08 3.26
CA TRP A 374 14.59 8.68 1.94
C TRP A 374 13.29 8.54 1.17
N VAL A 375 12.98 9.53 0.33
CA VAL A 375 11.92 9.46 -0.66
C VAL A 375 12.55 9.59 -2.03
N PHE A 376 12.33 8.61 -2.90
CA PHE A 376 12.74 8.58 -4.30
C PHE A 376 11.49 8.72 -5.18
N THR A 377 11.46 9.74 -6.02
CA THR A 377 10.34 10.08 -6.90
C THR A 377 10.88 10.91 -8.06
N ASP A 378 10.38 10.69 -9.27
CA ASP A 378 10.68 11.54 -10.44
C ASP A 378 12.18 11.71 -10.73
N GLY A 379 12.97 10.63 -10.62
CA GLY A 379 14.42 10.65 -10.81
C GLY A 379 15.19 11.48 -9.78
N GLN A 380 14.56 11.83 -8.66
CA GLN A 380 15.17 12.59 -7.57
C GLN A 380 15.01 11.85 -6.25
N PHE A 381 15.82 12.23 -5.27
CA PHE A 381 15.67 11.80 -3.88
C PHE A 381 15.67 12.97 -2.91
N VAL A 382 14.95 12.78 -1.80
CA VAL A 382 14.91 13.71 -0.66
C VAL A 382 15.27 12.92 0.60
N ARG A 383 16.20 13.45 1.41
CA ARG A 383 16.46 12.93 2.75
C ARG A 383 15.34 13.37 3.68
N VAL A 384 14.74 12.43 4.40
CA VAL A 384 13.57 12.68 5.24
C VAL A 384 13.75 12.13 6.65
N VAL A 385 12.90 12.59 7.55
CA VAL A 385 12.58 11.97 8.82
C VAL A 385 11.22 11.29 8.62
N TRP A 386 11.16 9.97 8.78
CA TRP A 386 9.88 9.29 8.86
C TRP A 386 9.37 9.35 10.29
N THR A 387 8.06 9.49 10.45
CA THR A 387 7.39 9.51 11.75
C THR A 387 6.09 8.73 11.66
N LYS A 388 5.89 7.80 12.58
CA LYS A 388 4.66 7.01 12.73
C LYS A 388 4.29 6.99 14.22
N PRO A 389 3.33 7.84 14.64
CA PRO A 389 3.08 8.09 16.05
C PRO A 389 2.45 6.90 16.79
N SER A 390 1.59 6.12 16.15
CA SER A 390 0.90 4.97 16.75
C SER A 390 0.76 3.83 15.72
N LEU A 391 0.11 2.73 16.10
CA LEU A 391 -0.18 1.63 15.16
C LEU A 391 -1.18 2.07 14.08
N ASP A 392 -2.25 2.76 14.44
CA ASP A 392 -3.29 3.11 13.47
C ASP A 392 -2.97 4.36 12.64
N ALA A 393 -1.93 5.11 13.00
CA ALA A 393 -1.50 6.26 12.24
C ALA A 393 -0.72 5.88 10.97
N ALA A 394 -1.03 6.50 9.83
CA ALA A 394 -0.14 6.45 8.68
C ALA A 394 1.22 7.06 9.06
N ALA A 395 2.30 6.50 8.51
CA ALA A 395 3.61 7.14 8.60
C ALA A 395 3.59 8.45 7.79
N THR A 396 4.48 9.38 8.14
CA THR A 396 4.70 10.64 7.42
C THR A 396 6.18 10.81 7.13
N TRP A 397 6.52 11.43 6.01
CA TRP A 397 7.89 11.64 5.55
C TRP A 397 8.10 13.12 5.28
N THR A 398 8.86 13.75 6.16
CA THR A 398 9.13 15.18 6.08
C THR A 398 10.63 15.42 5.95
N THR A 399 11.02 16.52 5.32
CA THR A 399 12.36 17.04 5.45
C THR A 399 12.70 17.32 6.93
N PRO A 400 13.99 17.46 7.31
CA PRO A 400 14.38 17.76 8.69
C PRO A 400 13.77 19.06 9.27
N ASP A 401 13.39 20.01 8.41
CA ASP A 401 12.68 21.24 8.74
C ASP A 401 11.15 21.08 8.77
N GLY A 402 10.64 19.86 8.59
CA GLY A 402 9.23 19.52 8.77
C GLY A 402 8.36 19.71 7.53
N VAL A 403 8.95 19.88 6.33
CA VAL A 403 8.20 20.01 5.08
C VAL A 403 7.87 18.62 4.52
N PRO A 404 6.59 18.25 4.35
CA PRO A 404 6.24 16.97 3.73
C PRO A 404 6.73 16.85 2.28
N VAL A 405 7.02 15.61 1.88
CA VAL A 405 7.49 15.31 0.52
C VAL A 405 6.34 14.68 -0.29
N PRO A 406 5.78 15.40 -1.28
CA PRO A 406 4.75 14.83 -2.15
C PRO A 406 5.37 13.86 -3.17
N LEU A 407 4.64 12.78 -3.45
CA LEU A 407 5.02 11.71 -4.38
C LEU A 407 4.49 11.97 -5.79
N THR A 408 5.06 11.30 -6.78
CA THR A 408 4.44 11.18 -8.11
C THR A 408 3.18 10.31 -7.98
N PRO A 409 2.02 10.68 -8.55
CA PRO A 409 0.88 9.79 -8.60
C PRO A 409 1.25 8.43 -9.22
N GLY A 410 0.99 7.34 -8.52
CA GLY A 410 1.39 5.99 -8.92
C GLY A 410 1.67 5.06 -7.75
N GLN A 411 2.23 3.89 -8.07
CA GLN A 411 2.63 2.87 -7.12
C GLN A 411 3.77 3.38 -6.22
N THR A 412 3.74 2.98 -4.95
CA THR A 412 4.81 3.29 -4.00
C THR A 412 5.33 2.03 -3.32
N TRP A 413 6.65 1.82 -3.39
CA TRP A 413 7.32 0.79 -2.61
C TRP A 413 7.87 1.38 -1.32
N ILE A 414 7.63 0.73 -0.19
CA ILE A 414 8.09 1.14 1.13
C ILE A 414 9.09 0.12 1.66
N GLU A 415 10.35 0.50 1.71
CA GLU A 415 11.45 -0.34 2.17
C GLU A 415 11.70 -0.11 3.67
N LEU A 416 11.44 -1.12 4.49
CA LEU A 416 11.82 -1.12 5.90
C LEU A 416 13.27 -1.58 6.02
N ALA A 417 14.19 -0.64 5.85
CA ALA A 417 15.62 -0.91 5.75
C ALA A 417 16.28 -1.08 7.13
N PRO A 418 17.27 -1.97 7.28
CA PRO A 418 18.21 -1.92 8.40
C PRO A 418 18.92 -0.56 8.47
N ALA A 419 19.48 -0.23 9.63
CA ALA A 419 20.29 0.97 9.77
C ALA A 419 21.56 0.89 8.91
N ASP A 420 21.92 2.01 8.28
CA ASP A 420 23.16 2.18 7.50
C ASP A 420 23.25 1.22 6.29
N SER A 421 22.12 0.77 5.76
CA SER A 421 22.05 -0.17 4.63
C SER A 421 21.79 0.47 3.27
N VAL A 422 21.62 1.80 3.21
CA VAL A 422 21.23 2.52 1.99
C VAL A 422 22.44 3.20 1.36
N THR A 423 22.67 2.93 0.08
CA THR A 423 23.67 3.59 -0.76
C THR A 423 22.99 4.29 -1.92
N ILE A 424 23.32 5.54 -2.20
CA ILE A 424 22.69 6.36 -3.26
C ILE A 424 23.73 6.64 -4.34
N GLY A 425 23.33 6.48 -5.60
CA GLY A 425 24.18 6.59 -6.77
C GLY A 425 24.93 5.30 -7.08
N ASP A 426 25.70 5.33 -8.16
CA ASP A 426 26.49 4.19 -8.61
C ASP A 426 27.66 3.96 -7.63
N SER A 427 27.68 2.77 -7.02
CA SER A 427 28.79 2.28 -6.19
C SER A 427 29.92 1.71 -7.03
#